data_AF-A0A2D4J513-F1
#
_entry.id   AF-A0A2D4J513-F1
#
_cell.length_a   1.000
_cell.length_b   1.000
_cell.length_c   1.000
_cell.angle_alpha   90.00
_cell.angle_beta   90.00
_cell.angle_gamma   90.00
#
_symmetry.space_group_name_H-M   'P 1'
#
loop_
_entity.id
_entity.type
_entity.pdbx_description
1 polymer ?
#
loop_
_entity_poly.entity_id
_entity_poly.type
_entity_poly.pdbx_seq_one_letter_code
_entity_poly.pdbx_strand_id
1 'polypeptide(L)'
;SSAIQLFSRAVGLVMADEQLAEIPQERKKPASEQSKIQALVVHRDADWARNTASKLSILIKKVVGSGSVHPHWKVRRELVEMARLLLTTCGRSLVASAGQLLKALVGLVNDESPEVQRLSERALKDMA
;
A
#
# COMPACT_ATOMS: atom_id res chain seq x y z
N SER A 1 12.33 -10.46 -2.05
CA SER A 1 11.38 -11.04 -1.07
C SER A 1 10.02 -11.18 -1.73
N SER A 2 9.64 -12.41 -2.12
CA SER A 2 8.35 -12.67 -2.78
C SER A 2 7.15 -12.24 -1.92
N ALA A 3 7.29 -12.24 -0.59
CA ALA A 3 6.25 -11.83 0.33
C ALA A 3 5.97 -10.31 0.29
N ILE A 4 7.00 -9.46 0.31
CA ILE A 4 6.83 -8.00 0.21
C ILE A 4 6.21 -7.63 -1.13
N GLN A 5 6.68 -8.26 -2.21
CA GLN A 5 6.15 -8.04 -3.54
C GLN A 5 4.68 -8.45 -3.63
N LEU A 6 4.30 -9.64 -3.16
CA LEU A 6 2.91 -10.10 -3.16
C LEU A 6 2.01 -9.19 -2.31
N PHE A 7 2.47 -8.82 -1.11
CA PHE A 7 1.76 -7.91 -0.23
C PHE A 7 1.51 -6.55 -0.92
N SER A 8 2.56 -5.96 -1.51
CA SER A 8 2.47 -4.67 -2.19
C SER A 8 1.49 -4.70 -3.36
N ARG A 9 1.49 -5.77 -4.17
CA ARG A 9 0.58 -5.94 -5.31
C ARG A 9 -0.87 -6.14 -4.86
N ALA A 10 -1.10 -6.94 -3.83
CA ALA A 10 -2.44 -7.17 -3.29
C ALA A 10 -3.03 -5.88 -2.72
N VAL A 11 -2.24 -5.14 -1.92
CA VAL A 11 -2.65 -3.85 -1.36
C VAL A 11 -2.84 -2.82 -2.47
N GLY A 12 -1.90 -2.71 -3.41
CA GLY A 12 -1.97 -1.80 -4.54
C GLY A 12 -3.20 -2.02 -5.41
N LEU A 13 -3.58 -3.28 -5.65
CA LEU A 13 -4.78 -3.62 -6.42
C LEU A 13 -6.08 -3.27 -5.68
N VAL A 14 -6.17 -3.60 -4.38
CA VAL A 14 -7.41 -3.46 -3.62
C VAL A 14 -7.65 -2.02 -3.17
N MET A 15 -6.57 -1.29 -2.88
CA MET A 15 -6.60 0.08 -2.37
C MET A 15 -6.22 1.11 -3.44
N ALA A 16 -6.13 0.75 -4.72
CA ALA A 16 -5.81 1.72 -5.76
C ALA A 16 -6.80 2.89 -5.72
N ASP A 17 -6.30 4.12 -5.84
CA ASP A 17 -7.16 5.29 -5.77
C ASP A 17 -8.24 5.29 -6.86
N GLU A 18 -7.92 4.80 -8.06
CA GLU A 18 -8.85 4.65 -9.18
C GLU A 18 -9.98 3.65 -8.83
N GLN A 19 -9.63 2.52 -8.21
CA GLN A 19 -10.60 1.50 -7.80
C GLN A 19 -11.57 2.02 -6.74
N LEU A 20 -11.12 2.98 -5.92
CA LEU A 20 -11.93 3.55 -4.86
C LEU A 20 -12.71 4.81 -5.30
N ALA A 21 -12.30 5.45 -6.39
CA ALA A 21 -13.03 6.58 -6.97
C ALA A 21 -14.38 6.16 -7.58
N GLU A 22 -14.49 4.92 -8.04
CA GLU A 22 -15.72 4.36 -8.64
C GLU A 22 -16.74 3.86 -7.60
N ILE A 23 -16.43 3.99 -6.31
CA ILE A 23 -17.30 3.54 -5.22
C ILE A 23 -18.56 4.41 -5.15
N PRO A 24 -19.77 3.81 -5.22
CA PRO A 24 -21.01 4.52 -4.94
C PRO A 24 -21.03 5.04 -3.50
N GLN A 25 -21.36 6.33 -3.33
CA GLN A 25 -21.49 6.98 -2.02
C GLN A 25 -22.54 6.32 -1.11
N GLU A 26 -23.55 5.70 -1.70
CA GLU A 26 -24.63 5.04 -0.98
C GLU A 26 -24.59 3.52 -1.15
N ARG A 27 -24.65 2.79 -0.02
CA ARG A 27 -24.98 1.37 -0.03
C ARG A 27 -26.38 1.20 -0.61
N LYS A 28 -26.49 0.59 -1.80
CA LYS A 28 -27.79 0.07 -2.26
C LYS A 28 -28.27 -0.94 -1.22
N LYS A 29 -29.36 -0.60 -0.50
CA LYS A 29 -30.04 -1.56 0.38
C LYS A 29 -30.41 -2.77 -0.48
N PRO A 30 -30.05 -3.99 -0.06
CA PRO A 30 -30.39 -5.14 -0.85
C PRO A 30 -31.91 -5.29 -0.91
N ALA A 31 -32.43 -5.53 -2.12
CA ALA A 31 -33.79 -5.99 -2.30
C ALA A 31 -33.94 -7.35 -1.58
N SER A 32 -35.10 -7.57 -0.97
CA SER A 32 -35.41 -8.62 0.01
C SER A 32 -34.93 -10.05 -0.37
N GLU A 33 -34.70 -10.85 0.68
CA GLU A 33 -34.35 -12.28 0.66
C GLU A 33 -33.05 -12.61 -0.09
N GLN A 34 -31.94 -12.13 0.49
CA GLN A 34 -30.61 -12.33 -0.05
C GLN A 34 -30.17 -13.79 0.07
N SER A 35 -29.88 -14.40 -1.08
CA SER A 35 -29.02 -15.59 -1.17
C SER A 35 -27.80 -15.44 -0.26
N LYS A 36 -27.43 -16.50 0.48
CA LYS A 36 -26.23 -16.55 1.35
C LYS A 36 -24.96 -16.05 0.66
N ILE A 37 -24.90 -16.14 -0.67
CA ILE A 37 -23.79 -15.67 -1.51
C ILE A 37 -23.71 -14.13 -1.53
N GLN A 38 -24.84 -13.43 -1.56
CA GLN A 38 -24.83 -11.95 -1.55
C GLN A 38 -24.33 -11.38 -0.22
N ALA A 39 -24.56 -12.07 0.89
CA ALA A 39 -24.03 -11.68 2.20
C ALA A 39 -22.49 -11.75 2.28
N LEU A 40 -21.84 -12.46 1.35
CA LEU A 40 -20.38 -12.55 1.26
C LEU A 40 -19.76 -11.44 0.41
N VAL A 41 -20.58 -10.63 -0.29
CA VAL A 41 -20.08 -9.55 -1.14
C VAL A 41 -19.56 -8.41 -0.26
N VAL A 42 -18.29 -8.06 -0.46
CA VAL A 42 -17.68 -6.92 0.23
C VAL A 42 -18.11 -5.64 -0.46
N HIS A 43 -18.94 -4.85 0.23
CA HIS A 43 -19.24 -3.48 -0.18
C HIS A 43 -18.09 -2.56 0.23
N ARG A 44 -17.27 -2.18 -0.75
CA ARG A 44 -16.17 -1.25 -0.56
C ARG A 44 -16.71 0.17 -0.48
N ASP A 45 -17.51 0.52 0.51
CA ASP A 45 -17.91 1.92 0.72
C ASP A 45 -16.81 2.76 1.37
N ALA A 46 -17.09 4.05 1.62
CA ALA A 46 -16.14 4.97 2.24
C ALA A 46 -15.68 4.51 3.65
N ASP A 47 -16.57 3.90 4.44
CA ASP A 47 -16.22 3.41 5.77
C ASP A 47 -15.36 2.14 5.69
N TRP A 48 -15.67 1.24 4.76
CA TRP A 48 -14.84 0.08 4.46
C TRP A 48 -13.44 0.51 4.03
N ALA A 49 -13.32 1.49 3.13
CA ALA A 49 -12.03 1.99 2.66
C ALA A 49 -11.23 2.60 3.81
N ARG A 50 -11.84 3.47 4.62
CA ARG A 50 -11.21 4.11 5.79
C ARG A 50 -10.72 3.09 6.82
N ASN A 51 -11.58 2.13 7.19
CA ASN A 51 -11.25 1.11 8.19
C ASN A 51 -10.16 0.14 7.69
N THR A 52 -10.23 -0.23 6.41
CA THR A 52 -9.22 -1.10 5.78
C THR A 52 -7.88 -0.39 5.69
N ALA A 53 -7.85 0.87 5.24
CA ALA A 53 -6.64 1.69 5.19
C ALA A 53 -5.97 1.83 6.57
N SER A 54 -6.76 2.07 7.62
CA SER A 54 -6.26 2.16 9.01
C SER A 54 -5.57 0.86 9.46
N LYS A 55 -6.19 -0.29 9.23
CA LYS A 55 -5.61 -1.60 9.56
C LYS A 55 -4.35 -1.90 8.73
N LEU A 56 -4.40 -1.60 7.44
CA LEU A 56 -3.24 -1.78 6.54
C LEU A 56 -2.08 -0.88 6.94
N SER A 57 -2.33 0.34 7.42
CA SER A 57 -1.27 1.25 7.89
C SER A 57 -0.41 0.63 9.00
N ILE A 58 -1.03 -0.12 9.93
CA ILE A 58 -0.32 -0.87 10.99
C ILE A 58 0.60 -1.94 10.38
N LEU A 59 0.12 -2.66 9.36
CA LEU A 59 0.90 -3.73 8.71
C LEU A 59 2.03 -3.13 7.86
N ILE A 60 1.75 -2.09 7.09
CA ILE A 60 2.75 -1.36 6.30
C ILE A 60 3.86 -0.84 7.23
N LYS A 61 3.50 -0.29 8.39
CA LYS A 61 4.48 0.16 9.40
C LYS A 61 5.42 -0.97 9.84
N LYS A 62 4.87 -2.17 10.08
CA LYS A 62 5.67 -3.34 10.47
C LYS A 62 6.61 -3.79 9.35
N VAL A 63 6.11 -3.85 8.11
CA VAL A 63 6.91 -4.22 6.93
C VAL A 63 8.01 -3.20 6.66
N VAL A 64 7.71 -1.90 6.76
CA VAL A 64 8.71 -0.82 6.64
C VAL A 64 9.75 -0.95 7.74
N GLY A 65 9.32 -1.11 9.00
CA GLY A 65 10.22 -1.20 10.15
C GLY A 65 11.22 -2.35 10.04
N SER A 66 10.74 -3.56 9.72
CA SER A 66 11.63 -4.73 9.57
C SER A 66 12.40 -4.72 8.26
N GLY A 67 11.78 -4.24 7.17
CA GLY A 67 12.37 -4.21 5.85
C GLY A 67 13.51 -3.19 5.72
N SER A 68 13.41 -2.03 6.38
CA SER A 68 14.40 -0.95 6.23
C SER A 68 15.76 -1.31 6.81
N VAL A 69 15.78 -2.15 7.86
CA VAL A 69 17.02 -2.57 8.56
C VAL A 69 17.38 -4.02 8.25
N HIS A 70 16.71 -4.65 7.28
CA HIS A 70 16.96 -6.05 6.97
C HIS A 70 18.40 -6.23 6.44
N PRO A 71 19.17 -7.24 6.91
CA PRO A 71 20.58 -7.39 6.55
C PRO A 71 20.79 -7.66 5.05
N HIS A 72 19.85 -8.38 4.43
CA HIS A 72 19.93 -8.69 3.01
C HIS A 72 19.36 -7.55 2.14
N TRP A 73 20.22 -6.91 1.34
CA TRP A 73 19.88 -5.76 0.48
C TRP A 73 18.68 -5.98 -0.45
N LYS A 74 18.50 -7.19 -1.03
CA LYS A 74 17.31 -7.50 -1.86
C LYS A 74 15.98 -7.33 -1.12
N VAL A 75 15.94 -7.48 0.21
CA VAL A 75 14.70 -7.22 0.98
C VAL A 75 14.44 -5.72 1.06
N ARG A 76 15.49 -4.93 1.32
CA ARG A 76 15.43 -3.46 1.31
C ARG A 76 15.05 -2.92 -0.08
N ARG A 77 15.57 -3.54 -1.14
CA ARG A 77 15.16 -3.25 -2.52
C ARG A 77 13.67 -3.49 -2.75
N GLU A 78 13.13 -4.64 -2.34
CA GLU A 78 11.68 -4.87 -2.48
C GLU A 78 10.85 -3.90 -1.62
N LEU A 79 11.39 -3.41 -0.51
CA LEU A 79 10.75 -2.36 0.27
C LEU A 79 10.68 -1.03 -0.49
N VAL A 80 11.74 -0.66 -1.23
CA VAL A 80 11.73 0.52 -2.11
C VAL A 80 10.63 0.39 -3.17
N GLU A 81 10.55 -0.76 -3.85
CA GLU A 81 9.52 -1.02 -4.86
C GLU A 81 8.11 -0.99 -4.28
N MET A 82 7.90 -1.59 -3.09
CA MET A 82 6.62 -1.51 -2.38
C MET A 82 6.26 -0.06 -2.06
N ALA A 83 7.20 0.72 -1.50
CA ALA A 83 6.93 2.10 -1.12
C ALA A 83 6.59 2.96 -2.35
N ARG A 84 7.35 2.82 -3.44
CA ARG A 84 7.08 3.49 -4.71
C ARG A 84 5.69 3.13 -5.25
N LEU A 85 5.37 1.83 -5.32
CA LEU A 85 4.06 1.36 -5.80
C LEU A 85 2.93 1.97 -4.96
N LEU A 86 2.98 1.82 -3.64
CA LEU A 86 1.87 2.26 -2.77
C LEU A 86 1.72 3.78 -2.74
N LEU A 87 2.81 4.55 -2.78
CA LEU A 87 2.74 6.02 -2.84
C LEU A 87 2.13 6.51 -4.16
N THR A 88 2.41 5.84 -5.27
CA THR A 88 1.93 6.25 -6.60
C THR A 88 0.51 5.78 -6.89
N THR A 89 0.14 4.57 -6.47
CA THR A 89 -1.18 3.99 -6.78
C THR A 89 -2.23 4.20 -5.69
N CYS A 90 -1.80 4.46 -4.45
CA CYS A 90 -2.68 4.50 -3.27
C CYS A 90 -2.49 5.79 -2.45
N GLY A 91 -2.04 6.88 -3.09
CA GLY A 91 -1.65 8.11 -2.40
C GLY A 91 -2.79 8.75 -1.60
N ARG A 92 -4.03 8.66 -2.08
CA ARG A 92 -5.22 9.16 -1.38
C ARG A 92 -5.78 8.14 -0.41
N SER A 93 -5.90 6.88 -0.83
CA SER A 93 -6.52 5.81 -0.05
C SER A 93 -5.68 5.35 1.15
N LEU A 94 -4.35 5.44 1.05
CA LEU A 94 -3.38 5.09 2.09
C LEU A 94 -2.60 6.30 2.58
N VAL A 95 -3.20 7.50 2.57
CA VAL A 95 -2.57 8.76 2.98
C VAL A 95 -1.91 8.67 4.36
N ALA A 96 -2.51 7.95 5.31
CA ALA A 96 -1.95 7.75 6.66
C ALA A 96 -0.64 6.94 6.67
N SER A 97 -0.33 6.21 5.60
CA SER A 97 0.94 5.50 5.41
C SER A 97 1.97 6.30 4.61
N ALA A 98 1.58 7.38 3.95
CA ALA A 98 2.47 8.10 3.02
C ALA A 98 3.75 8.57 3.72
N GLY A 99 3.63 9.18 4.91
CA GLY A 99 4.78 9.70 5.65
C GLY A 99 5.82 8.64 6.03
N GLN A 100 5.39 7.44 6.44
CA GLN A 100 6.32 6.35 6.79
C GLN A 100 6.97 5.71 5.56
N LEU A 101 6.24 5.60 4.45
CA LEU A 101 6.78 5.11 3.18
C LEU A 101 7.81 6.08 2.63
N LEU A 102 7.51 7.38 2.65
CA LEU A 102 8.43 8.43 2.22
C LEU A 102 9.68 8.47 3.10
N LYS A 103 9.51 8.38 4.42
CA LYS A 103 10.64 8.29 5.36
C LYS A 103 11.54 7.09 5.07
N ALA A 104 10.96 5.94 4.72
CA ALA A 104 11.74 4.76 4.35
C ALA A 104 12.59 5.02 3.10
N LEU A 105 12.00 5.61 2.05
CA LEU A 105 12.73 5.96 0.83
C LEU A 105 13.85 6.97 1.11
N VAL A 106 13.57 8.04 1.84
CA VAL A 106 14.58 9.03 2.24
C VAL A 106 15.70 8.38 3.06
N GLY A 107 15.42 7.41 3.91
CA GLY A 107 16.46 6.66 4.62
C GLY A 107 17.32 5.82 3.66
N LEU A 108 16.69 5.14 2.70
CA LEU A 108 17.33 4.21 1.77
C LEU A 108 18.11 4.88 0.63
N VAL A 109 18.06 6.21 0.46
CA VAL A 109 19.00 6.92 -0.45
C VAL A 109 20.45 6.84 0.03
N ASN A 110 20.67 6.55 1.31
CA ASN A 110 22.00 6.37 1.90
C ASN A 110 22.32 4.88 2.14
N ASP A 111 21.63 3.97 1.46
CA ASP A 111 21.85 2.53 1.61
C ASP A 111 23.26 2.12 1.13
N GLU A 112 23.88 1.19 1.83
CA GLU A 112 25.19 0.60 1.48
C GLU A 112 25.19 -0.08 0.10
N SER A 113 24.02 -0.55 -0.36
CA SER A 113 23.85 -1.17 -1.67
C SER A 113 23.56 -0.09 -2.72
N PRO A 114 24.42 0.08 -3.73
CA PRO A 114 24.20 1.07 -4.79
C PRO A 114 22.91 0.83 -5.58
N GLU A 115 22.39 -0.40 -5.62
CA GLU A 115 21.11 -0.72 -6.28
C GLU A 115 19.93 -0.18 -5.48
N VAL A 116 19.94 -0.36 -4.15
CA VAL A 116 18.90 0.15 -3.26
C VAL A 116 18.91 1.68 -3.25
N GLN A 117 20.10 2.29 -3.12
CA GLN A 117 20.28 3.74 -3.21
C GLN A 117 19.69 4.31 -4.51
N ARG A 118 20.13 3.80 -5.67
CA ARG A 118 19.67 4.30 -6.98
C ARG A 118 18.17 4.16 -7.18
N LEU A 119 17.58 3.04 -6.73
CA LEU A 119 16.14 2.84 -6.83
C LEU A 119 15.37 3.79 -5.90
N SER A 120 15.89 4.04 -4.70
CA SER A 120 15.25 4.97 -3.77
C SER A 120 15.30 6.41 -4.27
N GLU A 121 16.45 6.85 -4.79
CA GLU A 121 16.59 8.16 -5.44
C GLU A 121 15.64 8.33 -6.62
N ARG A 122 15.53 7.29 -7.47
CA ARG A 122 14.59 7.30 -8.60
C ARG A 122 13.15 7.41 -8.12
N ALA A 123 12.77 6.59 -7.14
CA ALA A 123 11.42 6.64 -6.59
C ALA A 123 11.07 8.04 -6.08
N LEU A 124 11.98 8.69 -5.35
CA LEU A 124 11.76 10.06 -4.85
C LEU A 124 11.67 11.10 -5.98
N LYS A 125 12.49 10.96 -7.03
CA LYS A 125 12.44 11.86 -8.20
C LYS A 125 11.14 11.71 -8.98
N ASP A 126 10.58 10.51 -9.07
CA ASP A 126 9.27 10.27 -9.72
C ASP A 126 8.11 10.96 -8.97
N MET A 127 8.32 11.39 -7.72
CA MET A 127 7.31 12.00 -6.84
C MET A 127 7.47 13.50 -6.61
N ALA A 128 8.57 14.10 -7.08
CA ALA A 128 8.87 15.53 -6.94
C ALA A 128 8.36 16.32 -8.16
#